data_AF-A0A926BGY7-F1
#
_entry.id   AF-A0A926BGY7-F1
#
_cell.length_a   1.000
_cell.length_b   1.000
_cell.length_c   1.000
_cell.angle_alpha   90.00
_cell.angle_beta   90.00
_cell.angle_gamma   90.00
#
_symmetry.space_group_name_H-M   'P 1'
#
loop_
_entity.id
_entity.type
_entity.pdbx_description
1 polymer ?
#
loop_
_entity_poly.entity_id
_entity_poly.type
_entity_poly.pdbx_seq_one_letter_code
_entity_poly.pdbx_strand_id
1 'polypeptide(L)'
;QGEMARVPELALLAERFDLKLVTIADLIRYRRRTEQLAHKVAVAQLPTKYGQFVAHAYRSDVDKSEYVAFTMGDVENGEPVLVRIHSSCVTGDLLDSLRCDCGDQLHQSLQMIADDGRGVLLYIEQEGRGIGLVNKMRAYELQDQGADTLDANEQLGFKADLRDYGIGAQILTDLGLKKLRLMTNNPAKKAGIEGFDLEIVETVALQTDPNPHNIRYLETKRERMGHTLPHATLPPPDTERK
;
A
#
# COMPACT_ATOMS: atom_id res chain seq x y z
N GLN A 1 -5.18 44.69 -10.95
CA GLN A 1 -5.69 43.36 -10.56
C GLN A 1 -4.48 42.53 -10.20
N GLY A 2 -4.47 41.89 -9.03
CA GLY A 2 -3.38 41.00 -8.62
C GLY A 2 -3.74 39.56 -8.93
N GLU A 3 -2.81 38.80 -9.49
CA GLU A 3 -2.92 37.35 -9.62
C GLU A 3 -2.16 36.65 -8.50
N MET A 4 -2.49 35.37 -8.26
CA MET A 4 -1.82 34.57 -7.23
C MET A 4 -0.38 34.26 -7.63
N ALA A 5 0.58 34.65 -6.79
CA ALA A 5 2.00 34.40 -7.04
C ALA A 5 2.31 32.89 -7.12
N ARG A 6 3.05 32.47 -8.15
CA ARG A 6 3.48 31.09 -8.37
C ARG A 6 4.87 30.83 -7.78
N VAL A 7 5.27 29.56 -7.68
CA VAL A 7 6.56 29.15 -7.07
C VAL A 7 7.77 29.96 -7.56
N PRO A 8 7.94 30.26 -8.86
CA PRO A 8 9.06 31.07 -9.33
C PRO A 8 9.05 32.51 -8.78
N GLU A 9 7.86 33.13 -8.69
CA GLU A 9 7.69 34.49 -8.17
C GLU A 9 7.87 34.52 -6.65
N LEU A 10 7.38 33.49 -5.95
CA LEU A 10 7.58 33.31 -4.52
C LEU A 10 9.06 33.13 -4.17
N ALA A 11 9.85 32.44 -5.01
CA ALA A 11 11.29 32.28 -4.81
C ALA A 11 12.02 33.63 -4.89
N LEU A 12 11.69 34.47 -5.88
CA LEU A 12 12.25 35.82 -6.02
C LEU A 12 11.87 36.73 -4.85
N LEU A 13 10.65 36.63 -4.35
CA LEU A 13 10.21 37.35 -3.16
C LEU A 13 10.94 36.87 -1.90
N ALA A 14 11.09 35.55 -1.74
CA ALA A 14 11.80 34.97 -0.62
C ALA A 14 13.25 35.47 -0.55
N GLU A 15 13.95 35.51 -1.68
CA GLU A 15 15.30 36.07 -1.77
C GLU A 15 15.31 37.58 -1.46
N ARG A 16 14.40 38.36 -2.05
CA ARG A 16 14.31 39.81 -1.83
C ARG A 16 14.11 40.19 -0.37
N PHE A 17 13.38 39.38 0.38
CA PHE A 17 12.99 39.65 1.76
C PHE A 17 13.73 38.78 2.80
N ASP A 18 14.76 38.03 2.38
CA ASP A 18 15.52 37.10 3.23
C ASP A 18 14.62 36.12 4.02
N LEU A 19 13.63 35.56 3.32
CA LEU A 19 12.71 34.57 3.85
C LEU A 19 13.09 33.17 3.36
N LYS A 20 12.89 32.16 4.21
CA LYS A 20 12.99 30.77 3.78
C LYS A 20 11.72 30.33 3.07
N LEU A 21 11.89 29.61 1.96
CA LEU A 21 10.80 28.96 1.25
C LEU A 21 10.84 27.45 1.53
N VAL A 22 9.69 26.87 1.89
CA VAL A 22 9.52 25.43 2.11
C VAL A 22 8.19 24.99 1.55
N THR A 23 8.10 23.76 1.03
CA THR A 23 6.83 23.24 0.55
C THR A 23 6.06 22.52 1.66
N ILE A 24 4.74 22.40 1.52
CA ILE A 24 3.92 21.56 2.41
C ILE A 24 4.43 20.11 2.38
N ALA A 25 4.86 19.61 1.22
CA ALA A 25 5.41 18.26 1.08
C ALA A 25 6.71 18.07 1.90
N ASP A 26 7.60 19.07 1.91
CA ASP A 26 8.83 19.03 2.71
C ASP A 26 8.52 19.08 4.20
N LEU A 27 7.54 19.88 4.62
CA LEU A 27 7.10 19.94 6.01
C LEU A 27 6.48 18.60 6.46
N ILE A 28 5.64 17.99 5.62
CA ILE A 28 5.08 16.66 5.87
C ILE A 28 6.21 15.63 6.04
N ARG A 29 7.19 15.63 5.13
CA ARG A 29 8.36 14.73 5.19
C ARG A 29 9.19 14.96 6.46
N TYR A 30 9.43 16.21 6.81
CA TYR A 30 10.18 16.57 8.02
C TYR A 30 9.49 16.04 9.28
N ARG A 31 8.21 16.40 9.49
CA ARG A 31 7.45 15.97 10.66
C ARG A 31 7.41 14.45 10.78
N ARG A 32 7.20 13.76 9.67
CA ARG A 32 7.18 12.29 9.64
C ARG A 32 8.52 11.65 10.00
N ARG A 33 9.64 12.31 9.75
CA ARG A 33 10.96 11.80 10.13
C ARG A 33 11.33 12.15 11.57
N THR A 34 10.82 13.27 12.08
CA THR A 34 11.25 13.81 13.39
C THR A 34 10.25 13.58 14.52
N GLU A 35 9.00 13.22 14.20
CA GLU A 35 7.93 13.00 15.17
C GLU A 35 7.47 11.54 15.13
N GLN A 36 7.18 10.98 16.31
CA GLN A 36 6.53 9.69 16.46
C GLN A 36 5.02 9.88 16.30
N LEU A 37 4.49 9.48 15.15
CA LEU A 37 3.07 9.62 14.79
C LEU A 37 2.31 8.29 14.82
N ALA A 38 3.04 7.17 14.95
CA ALA A 38 2.50 5.83 15.08
C ALA A 38 2.89 5.24 16.46
N HIS A 39 1.90 4.77 17.20
CA HIS A 39 2.08 4.25 18.56
C HIS A 39 1.65 2.79 18.64
N LYS A 40 2.56 1.91 19.06
CA LYS A 40 2.26 0.49 19.33
C LYS A 40 1.33 0.38 20.53
N VAL A 41 0.15 -0.21 20.35
CA VAL A 41 -0.89 -0.30 21.40
C VAL A 41 -1.12 -1.72 21.90
N ALA A 42 -0.80 -2.75 21.10
CA ALA A 42 -0.95 -4.13 21.51
C ALA A 42 0.00 -5.05 20.74
N VAL A 43 0.36 -6.17 21.39
CA VAL A 43 1.12 -7.26 20.79
C VAL A 43 0.45 -8.58 21.15
N ALA A 44 0.24 -9.48 20.19
CA ALA A 44 -0.39 -10.77 20.42
C ALA A 44 0.22 -11.87 19.54
N GLN A 45 0.28 -13.09 20.07
CA GLN A 45 0.61 -14.27 19.26
C GLN A 45 -0.58 -14.61 18.37
N LEU A 46 -0.32 -14.88 17.09
CA LEU A 46 -1.32 -15.19 16.09
C LEU A 46 -0.93 -16.48 15.34
N PRO A 47 -1.32 -17.66 15.85
CA PRO A 47 -1.18 -18.90 15.11
C PRO A 47 -2.08 -18.86 13.87
N THR A 48 -1.51 -19.11 12.69
CA THR A 48 -2.24 -19.17 11.42
C THR A 48 -1.97 -20.50 10.72
N LYS A 49 -2.73 -20.79 9.65
CA LYS A 49 -2.46 -21.93 8.77
C LYS A 49 -1.10 -21.86 8.07
N TYR A 50 -0.50 -20.68 7.99
CA TYR A 50 0.82 -20.45 7.39
C TYR A 50 1.96 -20.63 8.40
N GLY A 51 1.67 -20.56 9.70
CA GLY A 51 2.69 -20.59 10.75
C GLY A 51 2.39 -19.64 11.89
N GLN A 52 3.37 -19.49 12.79
CA GLN A 52 3.28 -18.63 13.96
C GLN A 52 3.69 -17.20 13.61
N PHE A 53 2.74 -16.27 13.70
CA PHE A 53 2.99 -14.84 13.57
C PHE A 53 2.85 -14.13 14.92
N VAL A 54 3.48 -12.97 15.04
CA VAL A 54 3.19 -12.00 16.10
C VAL A 54 2.49 -10.80 15.46
N ALA A 55 1.31 -10.47 15.95
CA ALA A 55 0.56 -9.29 15.54
C ALA A 55 0.90 -8.10 16.43
N HIS A 56 1.29 -6.98 15.82
CA HIS A 56 1.61 -5.71 16.48
C HIS A 56 0.59 -4.68 15.99
N ALA A 57 -0.29 -4.22 16.87
CA ALA A 57 -1.31 -3.22 16.55
C ALA A 57 -0.80 -1.82 16.86
N TYR A 58 -1.08 -0.87 15.97
CA TYR A 58 -0.67 0.53 16.09
C TYR A 58 -1.85 1.47 15.89
N ARG A 59 -1.75 2.64 16.52
CA ARG A 59 -2.65 3.79 16.29
C ARG A 59 -1.87 4.97 15.74
N SER A 60 -2.48 5.67 14.79
CA SER A 60 -1.96 6.91 14.19
C SER A 60 -2.51 8.15 14.92
N ASP A 61 -1.69 9.19 15.07
CA ASP A 61 -2.13 10.49 15.59
C ASP A 61 -2.78 11.39 14.52
N VAL A 62 -2.56 11.07 13.24
CA VAL A 62 -2.90 11.95 12.10
C VAL A 62 -4.06 11.43 11.27
N ASP A 63 -4.48 10.18 11.49
CA ASP A 63 -5.60 9.56 10.80
C ASP A 63 -6.35 8.60 11.74
N LYS A 64 -7.42 8.01 11.21
CA LYS A 64 -8.27 7.05 11.94
C LYS A 64 -8.04 5.61 11.50
N SER A 65 -7.06 5.35 10.63
CA SER A 65 -6.80 4.01 10.12
C SER A 65 -6.19 3.16 11.23
N GLU A 66 -6.64 1.91 11.31
CA GLU A 66 -5.96 0.91 12.11
C GLU A 66 -4.82 0.28 11.31
N TYR A 67 -3.72 0.02 12.00
CA TYR A 67 -2.53 -0.58 11.43
C TYR A 67 -2.17 -1.82 12.23
N VAL A 68 -1.96 -2.94 11.54
CA VAL A 68 -1.50 -4.17 12.18
C VAL A 68 -0.35 -4.74 11.37
N ALA A 69 0.80 -4.92 12.02
CA ALA A 69 1.94 -5.61 11.43
C ALA A 69 2.01 -7.04 11.95
N PHE A 70 2.07 -8.01 11.03
CA PHE A 70 2.27 -9.42 11.34
C PHE A 70 3.71 -9.78 11.06
N THR A 71 4.48 -10.10 12.09
CA THR A 71 5.90 -10.47 11.97
C THR A 71 6.08 -11.97 12.15
N MET A 72 6.99 -12.56 11.37
CA MET A 72 7.51 -13.91 11.58
C MET A 72 9.02 -13.85 11.70
N GLY A 73 9.59 -14.64 12.61
CA GLY A 73 11.03 -14.65 12.87
C GLY A 73 11.54 -13.36 13.54
N ASP A 74 12.87 -13.24 13.62
CA ASP A 74 13.55 -12.04 14.11
C ASP A 74 13.74 -11.03 12.96
N VAL A 75 13.08 -9.89 13.03
CA VAL A 75 13.11 -8.84 12.00
C VAL A 75 14.04 -7.66 12.34
N GLU A 76 14.70 -7.69 13.51
CA GLU A 76 15.44 -6.55 14.07
C GLU A 76 16.97 -6.65 13.90
N ASN A 77 17.49 -7.79 13.45
CA ASN A 77 18.92 -8.05 13.34
C ASN A 77 19.68 -7.25 12.24
N GLY A 78 18.99 -6.36 11.50
CA GLY A 78 19.58 -5.51 10.47
C GLY A 78 19.71 -6.12 9.07
N GLU A 79 19.47 -7.43 8.91
CA GLU A 79 19.47 -8.10 7.61
C GLU A 79 18.19 -7.78 6.80
N PRO A 80 18.23 -7.80 5.45
CA PRO A 80 17.07 -7.52 4.61
C PRO A 80 15.83 -8.38 4.93
N VAL A 81 14.71 -7.77 5.28
CA VAL A 81 13.47 -8.45 5.66
C VAL A 81 12.50 -8.53 4.48
N LEU A 82 11.85 -9.68 4.27
CA LEU A 82 10.75 -9.79 3.31
C LEU A 82 9.52 -9.04 3.83
N VAL A 83 9.07 -8.02 3.09
CA VAL A 83 8.00 -7.13 3.55
C VAL A 83 6.87 -7.01 2.53
N ARG A 84 5.64 -7.17 3.00
CA ARG A 84 4.42 -6.82 2.26
C ARG A 84 3.71 -5.68 2.96
N ILE A 85 3.46 -4.60 2.23
CA ILE A 85 2.49 -3.57 2.66
C ILE A 85 1.16 -3.86 1.95
N HIS A 86 0.15 -4.24 2.71
CA HIS A 86 -1.18 -4.62 2.21
C HIS A 86 -2.21 -3.55 2.59
N SER A 87 -2.92 -3.02 1.60
CA SER A 87 -4.08 -2.16 1.85
C SER A 87 -5.31 -3.05 1.94
N SER A 88 -6.12 -2.87 2.98
CA SER A 88 -7.30 -3.68 3.24
C SER A 88 -8.25 -3.74 2.04
N CYS A 89 -8.84 -4.91 1.84
CA CYS A 89 -9.84 -5.15 0.81
C CYS A 89 -10.83 -6.20 1.31
N VAL A 90 -11.87 -5.81 2.04
CA VAL A 90 -12.89 -6.69 2.64
C VAL A 90 -13.40 -7.73 1.64
N THR A 91 -13.73 -7.30 0.42
CA THR A 91 -14.23 -8.22 -0.62
C THR A 91 -13.20 -9.24 -1.06
N GLY A 92 -11.92 -8.87 -1.17
CA GLY A 92 -10.86 -9.80 -1.59
C GLY A 92 -10.36 -10.64 -0.42
N ASP A 93 -10.01 -9.99 0.69
CA ASP A 93 -9.35 -10.57 1.85
C ASP A 93 -10.26 -11.49 2.67
N LEU A 94 -11.58 -11.21 2.75
CA LEU A 94 -12.52 -11.97 3.59
C LEU A 94 -13.53 -12.81 2.79
N LEU A 95 -13.85 -12.39 1.57
CA LEU A 95 -14.91 -13.00 0.76
C LEU A 95 -14.39 -13.67 -0.52
N ASP A 96 -13.07 -13.75 -0.71
CA ASP A 96 -12.42 -14.35 -1.88
C ASP A 96 -12.99 -13.83 -3.21
N SER A 97 -13.27 -12.52 -3.27
CA SER A 97 -13.88 -11.92 -4.46
C SER A 97 -12.98 -12.03 -5.68
N LEU A 98 -13.50 -12.68 -6.72
CA LEU A 98 -12.83 -12.83 -8.02
C LEU A 98 -12.68 -11.52 -8.80
N ARG A 99 -13.32 -10.41 -8.37
CA ARG A 99 -13.25 -9.10 -9.05
C ARG A 99 -11.89 -8.40 -8.89
N CYS A 100 -11.08 -8.83 -7.93
CA CYS A 100 -9.74 -8.29 -7.69
C CYS A 100 -8.78 -9.42 -7.33
N ASP A 101 -7.50 -9.07 -7.19
CA ASP A 101 -6.40 -9.97 -6.80
C ASP A 101 -5.97 -9.78 -5.33
N CYS A 102 -6.72 -8.99 -4.54
CA CYS A 102 -6.26 -8.60 -3.20
C CYS A 102 -6.16 -9.79 -2.23
N GLY A 103 -7.15 -10.68 -2.22
CA GLY A 103 -7.14 -11.87 -1.36
C GLY A 103 -5.99 -12.80 -1.70
N ASP A 104 -5.82 -13.11 -3.00
CA ASP A 104 -4.70 -13.91 -3.50
C ASP A 104 -3.35 -13.30 -3.11
N GLN A 105 -3.18 -11.99 -3.27
CA GLN A 105 -1.97 -11.29 -2.85
C GLN A 105 -1.73 -11.36 -1.33
N LEU A 106 -2.77 -11.26 -0.51
CA LEU A 106 -2.66 -11.39 0.95
C LEU A 106 -2.17 -12.79 1.32
N HIS A 107 -2.83 -13.82 0.81
CA HIS A 107 -2.53 -15.22 1.10
C HIS A 107 -1.16 -15.65 0.57
N GLN A 108 -0.81 -15.25 -0.66
CA GLN A 108 0.50 -15.50 -1.24
C GLN A 108 1.61 -14.80 -0.43
N SER A 109 1.39 -13.57 0.02
CA SER A 109 2.38 -12.85 0.85
C SER A 109 2.60 -13.53 2.20
N LEU A 110 1.53 -14.00 2.86
CA LEU A 110 1.63 -14.74 4.11
C LEU A 110 2.38 -16.06 3.93
N GLN A 111 2.11 -16.79 2.84
CA GLN A 111 2.83 -18.02 2.50
C GLN A 111 4.31 -17.75 2.22
N MET A 112 4.64 -16.74 1.41
CA MET A 112 6.03 -16.39 1.12
C MET A 112 6.81 -15.99 2.38
N ILE A 113 6.19 -15.26 3.31
CA ILE A 113 6.80 -14.94 4.60
C ILE A 113 7.02 -16.21 5.44
N ALA A 114 6.06 -17.14 5.42
CA ALA A 114 6.21 -18.43 6.10
C ALA A 114 7.35 -19.27 5.53
N ASP A 115 7.47 -19.33 4.21
CA ASP A 115 8.51 -20.08 3.51
C ASP A 115 9.91 -19.47 3.73
N ASP A 116 10.01 -18.13 3.79
CA ASP A 116 11.26 -17.41 4.13
C ASP A 116 11.60 -17.55 5.62
N GLY A 117 10.61 -17.85 6.48
CA GLY A 117 10.72 -17.96 7.93
C GLY A 117 10.97 -16.61 8.65
N ARG A 118 11.05 -15.52 7.88
CA ARG A 118 11.39 -14.18 8.36
C ARG A 118 10.71 -13.11 7.51
N GLY A 119 9.79 -12.35 8.07
CA GLY A 119 9.12 -11.31 7.31
C GLY A 119 8.06 -10.52 8.04
N VAL A 120 7.56 -9.48 7.37
CA VAL A 120 6.50 -8.60 7.88
C VAL A 120 5.41 -8.43 6.85
N LEU A 121 4.16 -8.67 7.25
CA LEU A 121 2.99 -8.19 6.53
C LEU A 121 2.38 -7.02 7.31
N LEU A 122 2.53 -5.79 6.78
CA LEU A 122 1.87 -4.61 7.30
C LEU A 122 0.49 -4.46 6.65
N TYR A 123 -0.55 -4.70 7.42
CA TYR A 123 -1.95 -4.50 7.02
C TYR A 123 -2.41 -3.11 7.43
N ILE A 124 -2.88 -2.33 6.45
CA ILE A 124 -3.36 -0.98 6.63
C ILE A 124 -4.84 -0.93 6.29
N GLU A 125 -5.68 -0.52 7.24
CA GLU A 125 -7.11 -0.34 7.03
C GLU A 125 -7.38 0.90 6.14
N GLN A 126 -7.29 0.69 4.83
CA GLN A 126 -7.42 1.70 3.77
C GLN A 126 -8.25 1.15 2.61
N GLU A 127 -9.49 0.77 2.92
CA GLU A 127 -10.42 0.17 1.97
C GLU A 127 -10.67 1.06 0.75
N GLY A 128 -10.76 0.44 -0.43
CA GLY A 128 -11.07 1.14 -1.67
C GLY A 128 -10.06 2.23 -2.06
N ARG A 129 -8.80 2.13 -1.61
CA ARG A 129 -7.77 3.19 -1.75
C ARG A 129 -8.08 4.46 -0.94
N GLY A 130 -8.69 4.28 0.22
CA GLY A 130 -9.01 5.35 1.16
C GLY A 130 -10.40 5.96 1.00
N ILE A 131 -11.21 5.52 0.02
CA ILE A 131 -12.60 5.99 -0.14
C ILE A 131 -13.58 5.23 0.77
N GLY A 132 -13.15 4.11 1.36
CA GLY A 132 -13.97 3.26 2.23
C GLY A 132 -14.83 2.24 1.48
N LEU A 133 -15.36 1.26 2.23
CA LEU A 133 -16.09 0.11 1.68
C LEU A 133 -17.34 0.52 0.89
N VAL A 134 -18.15 1.43 1.45
CA VAL A 134 -19.42 1.85 0.84
C VAL A 134 -19.18 2.52 -0.53
N ASN A 135 -18.18 3.41 -0.62
CA ASN A 135 -17.87 4.08 -1.88
C ASN A 135 -17.23 3.12 -2.90
N LYS A 136 -16.47 2.11 -2.44
CA LYS A 136 -16.03 1.02 -3.30
C LYS A 136 -17.21 0.24 -3.89
N MET A 137 -18.27 -0.02 -3.11
CA MET A 137 -19.48 -0.67 -3.65
C MET A 137 -20.18 0.20 -4.70
N ARG A 138 -20.26 1.52 -4.47
CA ARG A 138 -20.76 2.47 -5.48
C ARG A 138 -19.90 2.47 -6.74
N ALA A 139 -18.57 2.40 -6.60
CA ALA A 139 -17.68 2.30 -7.74
C ALA A 139 -17.88 0.98 -8.51
N TYR A 140 -18.19 -0.13 -7.81
CA TYR A 140 -18.57 -1.39 -8.45
C TYR A 140 -19.91 -1.31 -9.17
N GLU A 141 -20.91 -0.63 -8.60
CA GLU A 141 -22.18 -0.39 -9.27
C GLU A 141 -21.99 0.38 -10.60
N LEU A 142 -21.14 1.40 -10.62
CA LEU A 142 -20.78 2.12 -11.86
C LEU A 142 -20.00 1.25 -12.84
N GLN A 143 -19.12 0.36 -12.35
CA GLN A 143 -18.38 -0.57 -13.19
C GLN A 143 -19.28 -1.62 -13.84
N ASP A 144 -20.30 -2.09 -13.10
CA ASP A 144 -21.33 -3.00 -13.61
C ASP A 144 -22.17 -2.32 -14.71
N GLN A 145 -22.20 -0.99 -14.74
CA GLN A 145 -22.81 -0.16 -15.79
C GLN A 145 -21.82 0.20 -16.93
N GLY A 146 -20.58 -0.28 -16.86
CA GLY A 146 -19.60 -0.18 -17.94
C GLY A 146 -18.41 0.75 -17.68
N ALA A 147 -18.43 1.58 -16.62
CA ALA A 147 -17.29 2.41 -16.26
C ALA A 147 -16.05 1.56 -15.92
N ASP A 148 -14.84 2.08 -16.13
CA ASP A 148 -13.66 1.44 -15.54
C ASP A 148 -13.38 1.98 -14.13
N THR A 149 -12.34 1.44 -13.47
CA THR A 149 -12.03 1.80 -12.09
C THR A 149 -11.66 3.28 -11.89
N LEU A 150 -11.03 3.92 -12.87
CA LEU A 150 -10.65 5.33 -12.77
C LEU A 150 -11.87 6.21 -13.00
N ASP A 151 -12.61 5.92 -14.06
CA ASP A 151 -13.79 6.70 -14.43
C ASP A 151 -14.87 6.63 -13.34
N ALA A 152 -15.04 5.46 -12.71
CA ALA A 152 -15.94 5.30 -11.58
C ALA A 152 -15.52 6.14 -10.36
N ASN A 153 -14.20 6.26 -10.08
CA ASN A 153 -13.73 7.10 -8.99
C ASN A 153 -13.87 8.59 -9.30
N GLU A 154 -13.59 9.01 -10.53
CA GLU A 154 -13.76 10.39 -11.00
C GLU A 154 -15.23 10.81 -10.93
N GLN A 155 -16.16 9.95 -11.36
CA GLN A 155 -17.61 10.18 -11.25
C GLN A 155 -18.07 10.33 -9.81
N LEU A 156 -17.45 9.60 -8.87
CA LEU A 156 -17.72 9.72 -7.44
C LEU A 156 -16.99 10.91 -6.78
N GLY A 157 -16.19 11.68 -7.52
CA GLY A 157 -15.47 12.85 -7.05
C GLY A 157 -14.19 12.54 -6.26
N PHE A 158 -13.64 11.33 -6.39
CA PHE A 158 -12.43 10.91 -5.69
C PHE A 158 -11.18 10.97 -6.58
N LYS A 159 -10.02 11.23 -5.98
CA LYS A 159 -8.73 11.02 -6.66
C LYS A 159 -8.50 9.53 -6.89
N ALA A 160 -7.70 9.20 -7.91
CA ALA A 160 -7.36 7.82 -8.28
C ALA A 160 -6.71 6.99 -7.17
N ASP A 161 -5.99 7.65 -6.25
CA ASP A 161 -5.35 7.05 -5.09
C ASP A 161 -5.19 8.10 -3.99
N LEU A 162 -5.75 7.84 -2.80
CA LEU A 162 -5.62 8.70 -1.62
C LEU A 162 -4.74 8.09 -0.54
N ARG A 163 -4.10 6.95 -0.83
CA ARG A 163 -3.33 6.21 0.17
C ARG A 163 -2.05 6.94 0.53
N ASP A 164 -1.75 6.90 1.82
CA ASP A 164 -0.52 7.40 2.39
C ASP A 164 0.18 6.29 3.17
N TYR A 165 1.47 6.11 2.87
CA TYR A 165 2.31 5.05 3.43
C TYR A 165 3.29 5.56 4.49
N GLY A 166 3.30 6.86 4.81
CA GLY A 166 4.26 7.43 5.76
C GLY A 166 4.15 6.86 7.17
N ILE A 167 2.93 6.66 7.65
CA ILE A 167 2.69 5.98 8.94
C ILE A 167 3.14 4.51 8.88
N GLY A 168 2.90 3.85 7.74
CA GLY A 168 3.38 2.49 7.54
C GLY A 168 4.90 2.37 7.58
N ALA A 169 5.62 3.35 7.03
CA ALA A 169 7.07 3.41 7.10
C ALA A 169 7.58 3.64 8.54
N GLN A 170 6.93 4.50 9.33
CA GLN A 170 7.25 4.62 10.77
C GLN A 170 7.04 3.31 11.52
N ILE A 171 5.96 2.57 11.23
CA ILE A 171 5.70 1.28 11.86
C ILE A 171 6.79 0.26 11.52
N LEU A 172 7.22 0.18 10.26
CA LEU A 172 8.33 -0.69 9.88
C LEU A 172 9.64 -0.30 10.59
N THR A 173 9.88 1.00 10.77
CA THR A 173 11.04 1.51 11.52
C THR A 173 10.95 1.19 13.01
N ASP A 174 9.77 1.31 13.63
CA ASP A 174 9.52 0.96 15.04
C ASP A 174 9.71 -0.54 15.30
N LEU A 175 9.39 -1.39 14.31
CA LEU A 175 9.71 -2.81 14.32
C LEU A 175 11.21 -3.11 14.11
N GLY A 176 12.07 -2.09 14.00
CA GLY A 176 13.52 -2.21 13.88
C GLY A 176 14.03 -2.54 12.48
N LEU A 177 13.19 -2.48 11.44
CA LEU A 177 13.62 -2.75 10.07
C LEU A 177 14.52 -1.63 9.55
N LYS A 178 15.47 -2.01 8.69
CA LYS A 178 16.36 -1.08 7.97
C LYS A 178 16.43 -1.36 6.49
N LYS A 179 16.49 -2.65 6.11
CA LYS A 179 16.59 -3.11 4.72
C LYS A 179 15.38 -3.95 4.36
N LEU A 180 14.76 -3.67 3.22
CA LEU A 180 13.50 -4.26 2.79
C LEU A 180 13.67 -5.01 1.47
N ARG A 181 13.20 -6.26 1.44
CA ARG A 181 12.84 -7.00 0.23
C ARG A 181 11.33 -6.83 0.03
N LEU A 182 10.95 -5.80 -0.72
CA LEU A 182 9.55 -5.32 -0.77
C LEU A 182 8.73 -6.08 -1.82
N MET A 183 7.68 -6.78 -1.37
CA MET A 183 6.68 -7.46 -2.20
C MET A 183 5.68 -6.48 -2.80
N THR A 184 5.97 -5.93 -3.99
CA THR A 184 5.09 -4.96 -4.67
C THR A 184 5.25 -4.94 -6.19
N ASN A 185 4.12 -4.80 -6.89
CA ASN A 185 4.06 -4.47 -8.31
C ASN A 185 3.70 -2.98 -8.55
N ASN A 186 3.43 -2.22 -7.48
CA ASN A 186 3.04 -0.82 -7.55
C ASN A 186 4.25 0.09 -7.30
N PRO A 187 4.68 0.90 -8.27
CA PRO A 187 5.80 1.83 -8.09
C PRO A 187 5.51 2.93 -7.05
N ALA A 188 4.24 3.35 -6.87
CA ALA A 188 3.87 4.37 -5.90
C ALA A 188 4.14 3.92 -4.45
N LYS A 189 4.09 2.61 -4.16
CA LYS A 189 4.46 2.07 -2.84
C LYS A 189 5.94 2.27 -2.51
N LYS A 190 6.81 2.36 -3.53
CA LYS A 190 8.25 2.61 -3.32
C LYS A 190 8.48 4.05 -2.88
N ALA A 191 7.92 5.00 -3.61
CA ALA A 191 8.06 6.44 -3.33
C ALA A 191 7.52 6.84 -1.94
N GLY A 192 6.51 6.13 -1.42
CA GLY A 192 5.94 6.39 -0.10
C GLY A 192 6.79 5.95 1.09
N ILE A 193 7.83 5.14 0.86
CA ILE A 193 8.74 4.60 1.90
C ILE A 193 10.09 5.33 1.89
N GLU A 194 10.48 5.90 0.75
CA GLU A 194 11.71 6.67 0.57
C GLU A 194 11.72 7.92 1.48
N GLY A 195 12.47 7.84 2.59
CA GLY A 195 12.62 8.96 3.54
C GLY A 195 12.60 8.59 5.03
N PHE A 196 12.40 7.32 5.38
CA PHE A 196 12.22 6.83 6.77
C PHE A 196 13.39 5.97 7.30
N ASP A 197 14.64 6.23 6.91
CA ASP A 197 15.79 5.36 7.22
C ASP A 197 15.60 3.88 6.82
N LEU A 198 14.66 3.64 5.90
CA LEU A 198 14.37 2.35 5.28
C LEU A 198 14.96 2.32 3.87
N GLU A 199 15.72 1.27 3.57
CA GLU A 199 16.34 1.02 2.27
C GLU A 199 15.64 -0.16 1.59
N ILE A 200 15.07 0.05 0.40
CA ILE A 200 14.54 -1.05 -0.42
C ILE A 200 15.72 -1.66 -1.20
N VAL A 201 16.21 -2.81 -0.75
CA VAL A 201 17.35 -3.50 -1.38
C VAL A 201 16.92 -4.45 -2.49
N GLU A 202 15.66 -4.88 -2.48
CA GLU A 202 15.09 -5.78 -3.48
C GLU A 202 13.60 -5.48 -3.67
N THR A 203 13.10 -5.56 -4.90
CA THR A 203 11.66 -5.63 -5.18
C THR A 203 11.30 -7.05 -5.57
N VAL A 204 10.48 -7.70 -4.75
CA VAL A 204 9.99 -9.05 -5.01
C VAL A 204 8.64 -8.93 -5.72
N ALA A 205 8.53 -9.54 -6.90
CA ALA A 205 7.28 -9.53 -7.65
C ALA A 205 6.21 -10.36 -6.91
N LEU A 206 4.96 -9.88 -6.92
CA LEU A 206 3.84 -10.59 -6.30
C LEU A 206 2.76 -10.83 -7.36
N GLN A 207 2.93 -11.88 -8.15
CA GLN A 207 2.06 -12.17 -9.29
C GLN A 207 0.98 -13.18 -8.90
N THR A 208 -0.26 -12.87 -9.29
CA THR A 208 -1.43 -13.71 -9.13
C THR A 208 -1.97 -14.07 -10.50
N ASP A 209 -2.55 -15.26 -10.63
CA ASP A 209 -3.14 -15.69 -11.89
C ASP A 209 -4.40 -14.90 -12.22
N PRO A 210 -4.52 -14.34 -13.45
CA PRO A 210 -5.75 -13.68 -13.89
C PRO A 210 -6.93 -14.66 -13.95
N ASN A 211 -8.12 -14.15 -13.70
CA ASN A 211 -9.37 -14.89 -13.88
C ASN A 211 -10.35 -14.07 -14.73
N PRO A 212 -11.42 -14.67 -15.29
CA PRO A 212 -12.33 -13.96 -16.21
C PRO A 212 -12.95 -12.68 -15.65
N HIS A 213 -13.06 -12.54 -14.32
CA HIS A 213 -13.67 -11.40 -13.65
C HIS A 213 -12.70 -10.26 -13.35
N ASN A 214 -11.38 -10.49 -13.32
CA ASN A 214 -10.40 -9.47 -12.95
C ASN A 214 -9.44 -9.03 -14.08
N ILE A 215 -9.49 -9.62 -15.29
CA ILE A 215 -8.63 -9.23 -16.42
C ILE A 215 -8.66 -7.72 -16.66
N ARG A 216 -9.85 -7.14 -16.86
CA ARG A 216 -10.02 -5.70 -17.12
C ARG A 216 -9.45 -4.84 -15.99
N TYR A 217 -9.58 -5.31 -14.75
CA TYR A 217 -9.04 -4.64 -13.58
C TYR A 217 -7.50 -4.66 -13.55
N LEU A 218 -6.89 -5.81 -13.84
CA LEU A 218 -5.43 -5.97 -13.92
C LEU A 218 -4.83 -5.15 -15.08
N GLU A 219 -5.51 -5.13 -16.23
CA GLU A 219 -5.14 -4.29 -17.37
C GLU A 219 -5.19 -2.81 -17.03
N THR A 220 -6.26 -2.35 -16.36
CA THR A 220 -6.40 -0.96 -15.90
C THR A 220 -5.25 -0.57 -14.96
N LYS A 221 -4.88 -1.45 -14.01
CA LYS A 221 -3.72 -1.22 -13.12
C LYS A 221 -2.41 -1.04 -13.89
N ARG A 222 -2.19 -1.87 -14.91
CA ARG A 222 -0.98 -1.84 -15.72
C ARG A 222 -0.93 -0.57 -16.58
N GLU A 223 -1.97 -0.31 -17.35
CA GLU A 223 -2.00 0.71 -18.40
C GLU A 223 -2.19 2.12 -17.86
N ARG A 224 -3.11 2.29 -16.91
CA ARG A 224 -3.50 3.63 -16.42
C ARG A 224 -2.87 3.97 -15.06
N MET A 225 -2.36 2.98 -14.33
CA MET A 225 -1.82 3.18 -12.96
C MET A 225 -0.36 2.76 -12.80
N GLY A 226 0.32 2.45 -13.90
CA GLY A 226 1.77 2.20 -13.93
C GLY A 226 2.23 0.96 -13.16
N HIS A 227 1.36 -0.01 -12.86
CA HIS A 227 1.77 -1.23 -12.17
C HIS A 227 2.61 -2.11 -13.10
N THR A 228 3.70 -2.67 -12.58
CA THR A 228 4.54 -3.63 -13.30
C THR A 228 3.90 -5.02 -13.21
N LEU A 229 2.96 -5.30 -14.11
CA LEU A 229 2.27 -6.58 -14.22
C LEU A 229 2.49 -7.16 -15.63
N PRO A 230 2.59 -8.50 -15.76
CA PRO A 230 2.53 -9.13 -17.08
C PRO A 230 1.18 -8.87 -17.75
N HIS A 231 1.07 -9.14 -19.05
CA HIS A 231 -0.24 -9.14 -19.70
C HIS A 231 -1.16 -10.15 -19.02
N ALA A 232 -2.39 -9.73 -18.73
CA ALA A 232 -3.39 -10.57 -18.09
C ALA A 232 -3.95 -11.57 -19.11
N THR A 233 -3.23 -12.65 -19.37
CA THR A 233 -3.74 -13.80 -20.12
C THR A 233 -4.37 -14.79 -19.17
N LEU A 234 -5.56 -15.29 -19.52
CA LEU A 234 -6.17 -16.39 -18.79
C LEU A 234 -5.22 -17.59 -18.77
N PRO A 235 -5.09 -18.29 -17.63
CA PRO A 235 -4.44 -19.59 -17.64
C PRO A 235 -5.16 -20.52 -18.63
N PRO A 236 -4.44 -21.44 -19.29
CA PRO A 236 -5.08 -22.44 -20.13
C PRO A 236 -6.17 -23.16 -19.33
N PRO A 237 -7.31 -23.52 -19.94
CA PRO A 237 -8.36 -24.23 -19.24
C PRO A 237 -7.76 -25.49 -18.60
N ASP A 238 -8.06 -25.72 -17.32
CA ASP A 238 -7.59 -26.88 -16.55
C ASP A 238 -7.95 -28.18 -17.30
N THR A 239 -7.03 -28.66 -18.13
CA THR A 239 -7.05 -30.03 -18.64
C THR A 239 -6.43 -30.91 -17.58
N GLU A 240 -7.16 -31.12 -16.47
CA GLU A 240 -7.05 -32.26 -15.53
C GLU A 240 -7.50 -31.87 -14.11
N ARG A 241 -8.80 -32.03 -13.85
CA ARG A 241 -9.25 -32.64 -12.59
C ARG A 241 -10.15 -33.82 -12.95
N LYS A 242 -9.55 -35.01 -12.98
CA LYS A 242 -10.25 -36.28 -12.80
C LYS A 242 -10.15 -36.67 -11.33
#